data_AF-A0A7U7G839-F1
#
_entry.id   AF-A0A7U7G839-F1
#
_cell.length_a   1.000
_cell.length_b   1.000
_cell.length_c   1.000
_cell.angle_alpha   90.00
_cell.angle_beta   90.00
_cell.angle_gamma   90.00
#
_symmetry.space_group_name_H-M   'P 1'
#
loop_
_entity.id
_entity.type
_entity.pdbx_description
1 polymer ?
#
loop_
_entity_poly.entity_id
_entity_poly.type
_entity_poly.pdbx_seq_one_letter_code
_entity_poly.pdbx_strand_id
1 'polypeptide(L)' 'MIVVSNTSPIINLACVGQLDLLRQIYGSITIPEAVFTEIAIAGAGEPGAEEVQRSPLSRRRVDL' A
#
# COMPACT_ATOMS: atom_id res chain seq x y z
N MET A 1 -15.35 7.24 3.88
CA MET A 1 -14.16 8.13 3.91
C MET A 1 -13.11 7.53 2.99
N ILE A 2 -12.50 8.32 2.09
CA ILE A 2 -11.43 7.84 1.20
C ILE A 2 -10.10 8.17 1.88
N VAL A 3 -9.31 7.15 2.21
CA VAL A 3 -7.98 7.31 2.79
C VAL A 3 -6.97 6.94 1.71
N VAL A 4 -6.17 7.93 1.31
CA VAL A 4 -5.09 7.78 0.33
C VAL A 4 -3.78 7.67 1.09
N SER A 5 -3.13 6.50 1.03
CA SER A 5 -1.85 6.27 1.69
C SER A 5 -0.71 6.40 0.68
N ASN A 6 0.28 7.21 1.02
CA ASN A 6 1.53 7.34 0.26
C ASN A 6 2.48 6.15 0.51
N THR A 7 3.59 6.11 -0.22
CA THR A 7 4.57 5.03 -0.20
C THR A 7 5.17 4.75 1.18
N SER A 8 5.56 5.77 1.95
CA SER A 8 6.30 5.57 3.21
C SER A 8 5.50 4.87 4.33
N PRO A 9 4.24 5.24 4.64
CA PRO A 9 3.44 4.51 5.64
C PRO A 9 3.17 3.05 5.26
N ILE A 10 3.01 2.78 3.95
CA ILE A 10 2.77 1.43 3.44
C ILE A 10 4.01 0.57 3.65
N ILE A 11 5.18 1.04 3.21
CA ILE A 11 6.45 0.31 3.34
C ILE A 11 6.78 0.09 4.81
N ASN A 12 6.71 1.12 5.66
CA ASN A 12 7.07 0.99 7.07
C ASN A 12 6.24 -0.06 7.79
N LEU A 13 4.93 -0.12 7.52
CA LEU A 13 4.03 -1.11 8.11
C LEU A 13 4.21 -2.49 7.47
N ALA A 14 4.46 -2.54 6.17
CA ALA A 14 4.75 -3.78 5.46
C ALA A 14 6.03 -4.45 5.99
N CYS A 15 7.12 -3.69 6.16
CA CYS A 15 8.40 -4.18 6.69
C CYS A 15 8.30 -4.79 8.10
N VAL A 16 7.31 -4.39 8.90
CA VAL A 16 7.07 -4.94 10.26
C VAL A 16 5.87 -5.90 10.30
N GLY A 17 5.32 -6.30 9.16
CA GLY A 17 4.18 -7.23 9.07
C GLY A 17 2.85 -6.68 9.60
N GLN A 18 2.71 -5.36 9.70
CA GLN A 18 1.55 -4.66 10.28
C GLN A 18 0.71 -3.92 9.22
N LEU A 19 0.84 -4.26 7.94
CA LEU A 19 0.10 -3.59 6.85
C LEU A 19 -1.43 -3.65 7.05
N ASP A 20 -1.91 -4.71 7.71
CA ASP A 20 -3.32 -4.91 8.06
C ASP A 20 -3.87 -3.88 9.05
N LEU A 21 -3.01 -3.25 9.86
CA LEU A 21 -3.41 -2.21 10.81
C LEU A 21 -4.09 -1.03 10.12
N LEU A 22 -3.61 -0.69 8.91
CA LEU A 22 -4.23 0.35 8.11
C LEU A 22 -5.71 0.02 7.83
N ARG A 23 -6.03 -1.23 7.47
CA ARG A 23 -7.41 -1.67 7.29
C ARG A 23 -8.22 -1.66 8.58
N GLN A 24 -7.62 -2.02 9.72
CA GLN A 24 -8.33 -2.01 11.00
C GLN A 24 -8.75 -0.60 11.43
N ILE A 25 -7.90 0.40 11.18
CA ILE A 25 -8.14 1.79 11.58
C ILE A 25 -9.13 2.48 10.62
N TYR A 26 -8.98 2.24 9.31
CA TYR A 26 -9.70 3.00 8.28
C TYR A 26 -10.80 2.21 7.56
N GLY A 27 -10.91 0.91 7.80
CA GLY A 27 -11.84 -0.01 7.15
C GLY A 27 -11.44 -0.36 5.71
N SER A 28 -11.49 0.64 4.82
CA SER A 28 -11.10 0.50 3.42
C SER A 28 -10.06 1.55 3.05
N ILE A 29 -9.03 1.12 2.33
CA ILE A 29 -7.94 1.98 1.89
C ILE A 29 -7.74 1.81 0.42
N THR A 30 -7.56 2.95 -0.24
CA THR A 30 -7.21 3.01 -1.65
C THR A 30 -5.81 3.60 -1.76
N ILE A 31 -4.95 2.92 -2.49
CA ILE A 31 -3.62 3.43 -2.84
C ILE A 31 -3.62 3.89 -4.31
N PRO A 32 -2.87 4.95 -4.65
CA PRO A 32 -2.67 5.32 -6.04
C PRO A 32 -2.03 4.16 -6.81
N GLU A 33 -2.44 3.95 -8.06
CA GLU A 33 -1.86 2.94 -8.92
C GLU A 33 -0.34 3.12 -9.09
N ALA A 34 0.11 4.38 -9.19
CA ALA A 34 1.54 4.71 -9.24
C ALA A 34 2.31 4.25 -7.98
N VAL A 35 1.71 4.38 -6.79
CA VAL A 35 2.32 3.93 -5.52
C VAL A 35 2.39 2.40 -5.49
N PHE A 36 1.35 1.70 -5.95
CA PHE A 36 1.42 0.25 -6.09
C PHE A 36 2.54 -0.16 -7.04
N THR A 37 2.64 0.47 -8.21
CA THR A 37 3.69 0.18 -9.18
C THR A 37 5.08 0.45 -8.62
N GLU A 38 5.28 1.57 -7.92
CA GLU A 38 6.55 1.91 -7.28
C GLU A 38 7.02 0.81 -6.32
N ILE A 39 6.14 0.35 -5.43
CA ILE A 39 6.50 -0.61 -4.38
C ILE A 39 6.52 -2.05 -4.90
N ALA A 40 5.40 -2.49 -5.50
CA ALA A 40 5.17 -3.91 -5.79
C ALA A 40 5.76 -4.36 -7.12
N ILE A 41 6.00 -3.44 -8.07
CA ILE A 41 6.50 -3.77 -9.41
C ILE A 41 7.95 -3.31 -9.55
N ALA A 42 8.21 -2.00 -9.41
CA ALA A 42 9.55 -1.43 -9.56
C ALA A 42 10.46 -1.82 -8.38
N GLY A 43 9.93 -1.82 -7.15
CA GLY A 43 10.59 -2.30 -5.95
C GLY A 43 10.45 -3.81 -5.69
N ALA A 44 10.16 -4.62 -6.71
CA ALA A 44 10.02 -6.07 -6.50
C ALA A 44 11.30 -6.67 -5.90
N GLY A 45 11.16 -7.39 -4.77
CA GLY A 45 12.27 -7.95 -4.00
C GLY A 45 12.76 -7.05 -2.86
N GLU A 46 12.31 -5.79 -2.80
CA GLU A 46 12.57 -4.89 -1.67
C GLU A 46 11.59 -5.14 -0.51
N PRO A 47 11.96 -4.75 0.72
CA PRO A 47 11.09 -4.86 1.89
C PRO A 47 9.72 -4.22 1.66
N GLY A 48 8.66 -4.97 1.95
CA GLY A 48 7.29 -4.51 1.81
C GLY A 48 6.64 -4.78 0.46
N ALA A 49 7.39 -5.19 -0.57
CA ALA A 49 6.85 -5.47 -1.90
C ALA A 49 5.87 -6.65 -1.88
N GLU A 50 6.22 -7.75 -1.23
CA GLU A 50 5.36 -8.94 -1.16
C GLU A 50 4.07 -8.69 -0.36
N GLU A 51 4.18 -7.99 0.76
CA GLU A 51 3.05 -7.64 1.61
C GLU A 51 2.05 -6.77 0.85
N VAL A 52 2.54 -5.78 0.09
CA VAL A 52 1.69 -4.91 -0.74
C VAL A 52 1.05 -5.70 -1.90
N GLN A 53 1.77 -6.63 -2.52
CA GLN A 53 1.21 -7.50 -3.56
C GLN A 53 0.08 -8.39 -3.04
N ARG A 54 0.23 -8.94 -1.83
CA ARG A 54 -0.74 -9.87 -1.22
C ARG A 54 -1.86 -9.17 -0.46
N SER A 55 -1.73 -7.88 -0.19
CA SER A 55 -2.73 -7.12 0.57
C SER A 55 -3.96 -6.80 -0.29
N PRO A 56 -5.19 -6.90 0.26
CA PRO A 56 -6.43 -6.50 -0.39
C PRO A 56 -6.63 -4.97 -0.46
N LEU A 57 -5.54 -4.19 -0.55
CA LEU A 57 -5.63 -2.75 -0.76
C LEU A 57 -6.26 -2.47 -2.12
N SER A 58 -7.23 -1.56 -2.16
CA SER A 58 -7.83 -1.13 -3.42
C SER A 58 -6.87 -0.22 -4.17
N ARG A 59 -6.85 -0.31 -5.50
CA ARG A 59 -5.98 0.53 -6.35
C ARG A 59 -6.86 1.47 -7.17
N ARG A 60 -6.51 2.74 -7.22
CA ARG A 60 -7.15 3.69 -8.12
C ARG A 60 -6.11 4.56 -8.81
N ARG A 61 -6.39 4.89 -10.06
CA ARG A 61 -5.71 5.97 -10.74
C ARG A 61 -6.15 7.29 -10.10
N VAL A 62 -5.17 8.07 -9.64
CA VAL A 62 -5.38 9.42 -9.09
C VAL A 62 -4.76 10.36 -10.09
N ASP A 63 -5.58 11.05 -10.86
CA ASP A 63 -5.12 12.13 -11.73
C ASP A 63 -5.00 13.38 -10.82
N LEU A 64 -3.76 13.70 -10.40
CA LEU A 64 -3.42 14.91 -9.65
C LEU A 64 -3.23 16.10 -10.61
#